data_AF-A0A238BXF4-F1
#
_entry.id   AF-A0A238BXF4-F1
#
_cell.length_a   1.000
_cell.length_b   1.000
_cell.length_c   1.000
_cell.angle_alpha   90.00
_cell.angle_beta   90.00
_cell.angle_gamma   90.00
#
_symmetry.space_group_name_H-M   'P 1'
#
loop_
_entity.id
_entity.type
_entity.pdbx_description
1 polymer ?
#
loop_
_entity_poly.entity_id
_entity_poly.type
_entity_poly.pdbx_seq_one_letter_code
_entity_poly.pdbx_strand_id
1 'polypeptide(L)' 'MASGGSSEEAQLAQCQAYVQRHNIQQLVKEAIVSLCINKPENPILFLKEHFEKLYDQRSQDYEDTILVILPLWRFLTD' A
#
# COMPACT_ATOMS: atom_id res chain seq x y z
N MET A 1 15.52 -38.00 -0.30
CA MET A 1 14.24 -37.35 0.07
C MET A 1 14.52 -35.86 0.14
N ALA A 2 13.83 -35.08 -0.69
CA ALA A 2 14.21 -33.71 -1.08
C ALA A 2 14.03 -32.69 0.06
N SER A 3 15.14 -32.13 0.54
CA SER A 3 15.17 -30.98 1.45
C SER A 3 15.39 -29.69 0.63
N GLY A 4 14.45 -29.36 -0.25
CA GLY A 4 14.50 -28.14 -1.06
C GLY A 4 13.27 -27.23 -0.91
N GLY A 5 12.11 -27.79 -0.55
CA GLY A 5 10.83 -27.06 -0.58
C GLY A 5 10.58 -26.04 0.53
N SER A 6 11.29 -26.12 1.67
CA SER A 6 10.94 -25.30 2.85
C SER A 6 11.28 -23.81 2.70
N SER A 7 12.34 -23.47 1.95
CA SER A 7 12.73 -22.07 1.74
C SER A 7 11.82 -21.36 0.73
N GLU A 8 11.41 -22.04 -0.34
CA GLU A 8 10.56 -21.46 -1.37
C GLU A 8 9.13 -21.22 -0.86
N GLU A 9 8.55 -22.17 -0.10
CA GLU A 9 7.24 -21.97 0.54
C GLU A 9 7.27 -20.83 1.58
N ALA A 10 8.35 -20.71 2.36
CA ALA A 10 8.50 -19.61 3.31
C ALA A 10 8.65 -18.24 2.60
N GLN A 11 9.39 -18.19 1.49
CA GLN A 11 9.52 -16.98 0.67
C GLN A 11 8.18 -16.59 0.03
N LEU A 12 7.43 -17.56 -0.49
CA LEU A 12 6.09 -17.34 -1.06
C LEU A 12 5.11 -16.82 0.00
N ALA A 13 5.14 -17.39 1.21
CA ALA A 13 4.31 -16.94 2.32
C ALA A 13 4.65 -15.50 2.75
N GLN A 14 5.94 -15.13 2.81
CA GLN A 14 6.37 -13.76 3.09
C GLN A 14 5.94 -12.78 1.99
N CYS A 15 6.08 -13.18 0.73
CA CYS A 15 5.60 -12.39 -0.41
C CYS A 15 4.09 -12.16 -0.33
N GLN A 16 3.30 -13.19 -0.06
CA GLN A 16 1.85 -13.04 0.12
C GLN A 16 1.51 -12.14 1.29
N ALA A 17 2.18 -12.31 2.43
CA ALA A 17 1.95 -11.48 3.60
C ALA A 17 2.27 -9.99 3.34
N TYR A 18 3.35 -9.70 2.61
CA TYR A 18 3.70 -8.34 2.22
C TYR A 18 2.66 -7.74 1.26
N VAL A 19 2.26 -8.52 0.25
CA VAL A 19 1.23 -8.14 -0.72
C VAL A 19 -0.10 -7.83 -0.05
N GLN A 20 -0.50 -8.64 0.94
CA GLN A 20 -1.73 -8.39 1.70
C GLN A 20 -1.59 -7.22 2.67
N ARG A 21 -0.49 -7.13 3.43
CA ARG A 21 -0.24 -6.07 4.41
C ARG A 21 -0.21 -4.67 3.79
N HIS A 22 0.35 -4.55 2.60
CA HIS A 22 0.42 -3.29 1.86
C HIS A 22 -0.70 -3.16 0.82
N ASN A 23 -1.66 -4.09 0.80
CA ASN A 23 -2.76 -4.15 -0.16
C ASN A 23 -2.30 -3.96 -1.63
N ILE A 24 -1.14 -4.51 -1.99
CA ILE A 24 -0.47 -4.30 -3.28
C ILE A 24 -1.37 -4.75 -4.44
N GLN A 25 -2.15 -5.83 -4.25
CA GLN A 25 -3.09 -6.28 -5.28
C GLN A 25 -4.14 -5.21 -5.61
N GLN A 26 -4.70 -4.55 -4.60
CA GLN A 26 -5.70 -3.51 -4.80
C GLN A 26 -5.06 -2.29 -5.44
N LEU A 27 -3.89 -1.89 -4.95
CA LEU A 27 -3.13 -0.74 -5.46
C LEU A 27 -2.79 -0.89 -6.96
N VAL A 28 -2.28 -2.04 -7.37
CA VAL A 28 -1.97 -2.32 -8.78
C VAL A 28 -3.26 -2.41 -9.61
N LYS A 29 -4.32 -3.00 -9.07
CA LYS A 29 -5.61 -3.11 -9.76
C LYS A 29 -6.21 -1.73 -10.06
N GLU A 30 -6.22 -0.83 -9.08
CA GLU A 30 -6.72 0.54 -9.23
C GLU A 30 -5.89 1.36 -10.22
N ALA A 31 -4.57 1.18 -10.20
CA ALA A 31 -3.66 1.77 -11.17
C ALA A 31 -3.96 1.30 -12.60
N ILE A 32 -4.15 0.00 -12.82
CA ILE A 32 -4.52 -0.57 -14.13
C ILE A 32 -5.90 -0.07 -14.58
N VAL A 33 -6.90 -0.08 -13.69
CA VAL A 33 -8.24 0.42 -14.01
C VAL A 33 -8.18 1.89 -14.40
N SER A 34 -7.46 2.72 -13.65
CA SER A 34 -7.28 4.14 -13.96
C SER A 34 -6.57 4.36 -15.31
N LEU A 35 -5.56 3.56 -15.64
CA LEU A 35 -4.93 3.57 -16.97
C LEU A 35 -5.92 3.21 -18.07
N CYS A 36 -6.73 2.16 -17.87
CA CYS A 36 -7.71 1.72 -18.86
C CYS A 36 -8.85 2.74 -19.07
N ILE A 37 -9.23 3.49 -18.04
CA ILE A 37 -10.25 4.54 -18.12
C ILE A 37 -9.69 5.77 -18.85
N ASN A 38 -8.52 6.26 -18.43
CA ASN A 38 -7.98 7.52 -18.93
C ASN A 38 -7.23 7.37 -20.27
N LYS A 39 -6.75 6.16 -20.61
CA LYS A 39 -5.92 5.86 -21.78
C LYS A 39 -4.92 6.98 -22.12
N PRO A 40 -4.07 7.38 -21.15
CA PRO A 40 -3.11 8.45 -21.38
C PRO A 40 -2.09 8.04 -22.44
N GLU A 41 -1.56 9.02 -23.16
CA GLU A 41 -0.51 8.82 -24.17
C GLU A 41 0.79 8.30 -23.53
N ASN A 42 1.06 8.70 -22.28
CA ASN A 42 2.20 8.28 -21.47
C ASN A 42 1.75 7.56 -20.18
N PRO A 43 1.58 6.22 -20.20
CA PRO A 43 1.11 5.47 -19.04
C PRO A 43 2.08 5.49 -17.85
N ILE A 44 3.39 5.60 -18.11
CA ILE A 44 4.41 5.66 -17.04
C ILE A 44 4.28 6.97 -16.25
N LEU A 45 4.11 8.10 -16.94
CA LEU A 45 3.94 9.40 -16.29
C LEU A 45 2.66 9.44 -15.46
N PHE A 46 1.56 8.94 -16.01
CA PHE A 46 0.29 8.85 -15.29
C PHE A 46 0.40 8.01 -14.02
N LEU A 47 1.07 6.84 -14.07
CA LEU A 47 1.29 6.01 -12.89
C LEU A 47 2.12 6.74 -11.83
N LYS A 48 3.17 7.46 -12.23
CA LYS A 48 3.98 8.26 -11.30
C LYS A 48 3.11 9.26 -10.54
N GLU A 49 2.32 10.06 -11.25
CA GLU A 49 1.43 11.05 -10.65
C GLU A 49 0.31 10.43 -9.81
N HIS A 50 -0.23 9.28 -10.24
CA HIS A 50 -1.25 8.54 -9.51
C HIS A 50 -0.71 8.02 -8.17
N PHE A 51 0.49 7.44 -8.16
CA PHE A 51 1.13 6.98 -6.93
C PHE A 51 1.60 8.12 -6.02
N GLU A 52 2.06 9.26 -6.57
CA GLU A 52 2.36 10.46 -5.78
C GLU A 52 1.10 10.97 -5.06
N LYS A 53 -0.04 11.08 -5.76
CA LYS A 53 -1.30 11.47 -5.12
C LYS A 53 -1.76 10.48 -4.05
N LEU A 54 -1.61 9.17 -4.29
CA LEU A 54 -1.91 8.14 -3.29
C LEU A 54 -1.00 8.25 -2.06
N TYR A 55 0.28 8.58 -2.25
CA TYR A 55 1.24 8.79 -1.17
C TYR A 55 0.87 10.02 -0.34
N ASP A 56 0.50 11.13 -0.97
CA ASP A 56 0.09 12.35 -0.29
C ASP A 56 -1.20 12.12 0.53
N GLN A 57 -2.20 11.45 -0.04
CA GLN A 57 -3.43 11.08 0.66
C GLN A 57 -3.15 10.23 1.91
N ARG A 58 -2.30 9.21 1.76
CA ARG A 58 -1.92 8.34 2.89
C ARG A 58 -1.06 9.05 3.92
N SER A 59 -0.26 10.04 3.53
CA SER A 59 0.52 10.87 4.45
C SER A 59 -0.37 11.85 5.22
N GLN A 60 -1.44 12.35 4.59
CA GLN A 60 -2.46 13.17 5.24
C GLN A 60 -3.23 12.38 6.33
N ASP A 61 -3.54 11.10 6.09
CA ASP A 61 -4.19 10.21 7.07
C ASP A 61 -3.35 10.02 8.34
N TYR A 62 -2.01 10.14 8.27
CA TYR A 62 -1.15 10.10 9.46
C TYR A 62 -1.27 11.38 10.29
N GLU A 63 -1.42 12.55 9.66
CA GLU A 63 -1.65 13.79 10.39
C GLU A 63 -3.05 13.81 11.02
N ASP A 64 -4.08 13.31 10.33
CA ASP A 64 -5.43 13.18 10.89
C ASP A 64 -5.46 12.15 12.04
N THR A 65 -4.76 11.02 11.90
CA THR A 65 -4.62 10.01 12.97
C THR A 65 -3.86 10.55 14.19
N ILE A 66 -2.82 11.38 13.99
CA ILE A 66 -2.12 12.06 15.10
C ILE A 66 -3.07 13.03 15.82
N LEU A 67 -3.96 13.72 15.11
CA LEU A 67 -4.95 14.63 15.70
C LEU A 67 -6.05 13.91 16.50
N VAL A 68 -6.45 12.67 16.16
CA VAL A 68 -7.39 11.87 16.98
C VAL A 68 -6.73 11.07 18.12
N ILE A 69 -5.45 10.72 18.01
CA ILE A 69 -4.73 9.97 19.07
C ILE A 69 -4.19 10.91 20.16
N LEU A 70 -3.81 12.16 19.83
CA LEU A 70 -3.33 13.13 20.82
C LEU A 70 -4.32 13.40 21.99
N PRO A 71 -5.64 13.54 21.76
CA PRO A 71 -6.63 13.63 22.84
C PRO A 71 -6.70 12.37 23.70
N LEU A 72 -6.60 11.18 23.07
CA LEU A 72 -6.63 9.88 23.75
C LEU A 72 -5.37 9.64 24.60
N TRP A 73 -4.19 10.05 24.11
CA TRP A 73 -2.95 10.01 24.89
C TRP A 73 -3.01 10.96 26.08
N ARG A 74 -3.53 12.18 25.89
CA ARG A 74 -3.68 13.17 26.96
C ARG A 74 -4.68 12.73 28.04
N PHE A 75 -5.69 11.93 27.68
CA PHE A 75 -6.63 11.31 28.63
C PHE A 75 -6.05 10.09 29.37
N LEU A 76 -5.06 9.40 28.80
CA LEU A 76 -4.35 8.27 29.43
C LEU A 76 -3.18 8.70 30.33
N THR A 77 -2.78 9.97 30.27
CA THR A 77 -1.65 10.55 31.03
C THR A 77 -2.13 11.52 32.13
N ASP A 78 -3.44 11.71 32.29
CA ASP A 78 -4.08 12.43 33.40
C ASP A 78 -4.75 11.43 34.37
#